data_AF-A0A4Y1ZBP9-F1
#
_entry.id   AF-A0A4Y1ZBP9-F1
#
_cell.length_a   1.000
_cell.length_b   1.000
_cell.length_c   1.000
_cell.angle_alpha   90.00
_cell.angle_beta   90.00
_cell.angle_gamma   90.00
#
_symmetry.space_group_name_H-M   'P 1'
#
loop_
_entity.id
_entity.type
_entity.pdbx_description
1 polymer ?
#
loop_
_entity_poly.entity_id
_entity_poly.type
_entity_poly.pdbx_seq_one_letter_code
_entity_poly.pdbx_strand_id
1 'polypeptide(L)' 'MLADHAVVVAEHETGVELPESFHERLNREKYRTYQGQTAVSIYICRSEKGSVSGE' A
#
# COMPACT_ATOMS: atom_id res chain seq x y z
N MET A 1 -8.00 -3.12 -13.42
CA MET A 1 -8.20 -1.79 -12.78
C MET A 1 -8.71 -2.05 -11.37
N LEU A 2 -8.06 -1.53 -10.33
CA LEU A 2 -8.52 -1.68 -8.95
C LEU A 2 -9.72 -0.76 -8.71
N ALA A 3 -10.67 -1.20 -7.88
CA ALA A 3 -11.78 -0.36 -7.46
C ALA A 3 -11.29 0.78 -6.55
N ASP A 4 -12.09 1.85 -6.49
CA ASP A 4 -11.89 2.90 -5.49
C ASP A 4 -11.95 2.28 -4.08
N HIS A 5 -11.03 2.68 -3.22
CA HIS A 5 -10.83 2.16 -1.86
C HIS A 5 -10.49 0.66 -1.80
N ALA A 6 -10.06 0.04 -2.90
CA ALA A 6 -9.54 -1.32 -2.86
C ALA A 6 -8.32 -1.39 -1.92
N VAL A 7 -8.30 -2.43 -1.08
CA VAL A 7 -7.18 -2.74 -0.20
C VAL A 7 -6.35 -3.84 -0.84
N VAL A 8 -5.05 -3.57 -1.03
CA VAL A 8 -4.08 -4.57 -1.50
C VAL A 8 -3.18 -4.93 -0.35
N VAL A 9 -3.13 -6.22 -0.02
CA VAL A 9 -2.21 -6.77 0.97
C VAL A 9 -1.14 -7.55 0.23
N ALA A 10 0.11 -7.14 0.37
CA ALA A 10 1.26 -7.81 -0.20
C ALA A 10 2.09 -8.43 0.93
N GLU A 11 2.16 -9.75 0.97
CA GLU A 11 3.11 -10.51 1.78
C GLU A 11 4.34 -10.82 0.94
N HIS A 12 5.52 -10.53 1.47
CA HIS A 12 6.78 -10.72 0.75
C HIS A 12 7.92 -11.01 1.74
N GLU A 13 9.05 -11.46 1.22
CA GLU A 13 10.27 -11.61 2.02
C GLU A 13 10.78 -10.25 2.48
N THR A 14 11.39 -10.18 3.67
CA THR A 14 11.97 -8.95 4.24
C THR A 14 13.11 -8.37 3.40
N GLY A 15 13.74 -9.16 2.53
CA GLY A 15 14.75 -8.70 1.57
C GLY A 15 14.18 -8.04 0.31
N VAL A 16 12.87 -8.10 0.10
CA VAL A 16 12.20 -7.46 -1.04
C VAL A 16 11.66 -6.10 -0.60
N GLU A 17 12.15 -5.04 -1.23
CA GLU A 17 11.60 -3.70 -1.05
C GLU A 17 10.49 -3.44 -2.07
N LEU A 18 9.28 -3.25 -1.56
CA LEU A 18 8.17 -2.73 -2.37
C LEU A 18 8.13 -1.20 -2.28
N PRO A 19 7.84 -0.51 -3.39
CA PRO A 19 7.73 0.95 -3.40
C PRO A 19 6.59 1.43 -2.50
N GLU A 20 6.68 2.67 -2.02
CA GLU A 20 5.60 3.29 -1.24
C GLU A 20 4.35 3.55 -2.08
N SER A 21 4.51 3.67 -3.40
CA SER A 21 3.42 3.78 -4.36
C SER A 21 3.75 3.09 -5.68
N PHE A 22 2.75 2.46 -6.30
CA PHE A 22 2.87 1.82 -7.62
C PHE A 22 2.24 2.65 -8.76
N HIS A 23 1.49 3.69 -8.40
CA HIS A 23 0.80 4.67 -9.25
C HIS A 23 0.19 5.71 -8.32
N GLU A 24 -0.20 6.89 -8.84
CA GLU A 24 -0.71 8.04 -8.06
C GLU A 24 -1.84 7.69 -7.07
N ARG A 25 -2.53 6.57 -7.32
CA ARG A 25 -3.70 6.14 -6.57
C ARG A 25 -3.44 5.05 -5.54
N LEU A 26 -2.36 4.27 -5.62
CA LEU A 26 -2.12 3.17 -4.67
C LEU A 26 -0.92 3.50 -3.80
N ASN A 27 -1.21 3.84 -2.55
CA ASN A 27 -0.21 4.26 -1.57
C ASN A 27 -0.16 3.27 -0.41
N ARG A 28 1.05 2.99 0.09
CA ARG A 28 1.26 2.15 1.25
C ARG A 28 0.84 2.90 2.50
N GLU A 29 -0.15 2.37 3.20
CA GLU A 29 -0.68 2.94 4.43
C GLU A 29 -0.09 2.24 5.66
N LYS A 30 0.28 0.96 5.53
CA LYS A 30 0.91 0.20 6.62
C LYS A 30 2.01 -0.71 6.11
N TYR A 31 3.04 -0.87 6.94
CA TYR A 31 4.12 -1.82 6.74
C TYR A 31 4.43 -2.50 8.08
N ARG A 32 4.60 -3.81 8.08
CA ARG A 32 5.04 -4.55 9.26
C ARG A 32 5.87 -5.77 8.90
N THR A 33 6.91 -6.01 9.68
CA THR A 33 7.70 -7.24 9.61
C THR A 33 7.30 -8.20 10.72
N TYR A 34 7.24 -9.49 10.41
CA TYR A 34 6.96 -10.58 11.33
C TYR A 34 8.17 -11.52 11.38
N GLN A 35 8.70 -11.72 12.58
CA GLN A 35 9.81 -12.64 12.87
C GLN A 35 11.05 -12.46 11.96
N GLY A 36 11.21 -11.27 11.37
CA GLY A 36 12.34 -10.93 10.50
C GLY A 36 12.36 -11.61 9.12
N GLN A 37 11.39 -12.48 8.81
CA GLN A 37 11.36 -13.25 7.56
C GLN A 37 10.27 -12.78 6.59
N THR A 38 9.14 -12.36 7.14
CA THR A 38 7.98 -11.93 6.36
C THR A 38 7.73 -10.44 6.57
N ALA A 39 7.52 -9.71 5.48
CA ALA A 39 7.04 -8.36 5.46
C ALA A 39 5.63 -8.31 4.87
N VAL A 40 4.78 -7.48 5.47
CA VAL A 40 3.41 -7.23 5.01
C VAL A 40 3.26 -5.74 4.73
N SER A 41 2.95 -5.41 3.49
CA SER A 41 2.62 -4.06 3.02
C SER A 41 1.13 -3.98 2.70
N ILE A 42 0.44 -2.99 3.27
CA ILE A 42 -0.97 -2.72 3.01
C ILE A 42 -1.09 -1.43 2.24
N TYR A 43 -1.71 -1.49 1.07
CA TYR A 43 -1.96 -0.35 0.21
C TYR A 43 -3.46 -0.07 0.08
N ILE A 44 -3.81 1.20 -0.07
CA ILE A 44 -5.19 1.63 -0.35
C ILE A 44 -5.23 2.37 -1.69
N CYS A 45 -6.11 1.93 -2.58
CA CYS A 45 -6.39 2.60 -3.84
C CYS A 45 -7.30 3.80 -3.58
N ARG A 46 -6.81 5.03 -3.75
CA ARG A 46 -7.61 6.25 -3.60
C ARG A 46 -8.47 6.50 -4.83
N SER A 47 -9.65 7.08 -4.61
CA SER A 47 -10.52 7.55 -5.69
C SER A 47 -9.87 8.73 -6.43
N GLU A 48 -10.11 8.85 -7.74
CA GLU A 48 -9.56 9.95 -8.57
C GLU A 48 -10.07 11.33 -8.14
N LYS A 49 -11.21 11.37 -7.43
CA LYS A 49 -11.87 12.62 -7.04
C LYS A 49 -11.49 13.13 -5.64
N GLY A 50 -10.54 12.49 -4.96
CA GLY A 50 -10.35 12.66 -3.52
C GLY A 50 -8.93 13.05 -3.07
N SER A 51 -8.25 13.97 -3.76
CA SER A 51 -7.15 14.72 -3.14
C SER A 51 -7.72 15.92 -2.40
N VAL A 52 -8.50 15.68 -1.34
CA VAL A 52 -8.73 16.73 -0.35
C VAL A 52 -7.60 16.58 0.67
N SER A 53 -6.56 17.38 0.49
CA SER A 53 -5.54 17.61 1.53
C SER A 53 -6.27 18.01 2.81
N GLY A 54 -6.00 17.30 3.90
CA GLY A 54 -6.57 17.60 5.21
C GLY A 54 -6.23 19.02 5.68
N GLU A 55 -7.21 19.62 6.35
CA GLU A 55 -7.06 20.75 7.27
C GLU A 55 -6.15 20.41 8.46
#